data_AF-A0A2G9V4K5-F1
#
_entry.id   AF-A0A2G9V4K5-F1
#
_cell.length_a   1.000
_cell.length_b   1.000
_cell.length_c   1.000
_cell.angle_alpha   90.00
_cell.angle_beta   90.00
_cell.angle_gamma   90.00
#
_symmetry.space_group_name_H-M   'P 1'
#
loop_
_entity.id
_entity.type
_entity.pdbx_description
1 polymer ?
#
loop_
_entity_poly.entity_id
_entity_poly.type
_entity_poly.pdbx_seq_one_letter_code
_entity_poly.pdbx_strand_id
1 'polypeptide(L)'
;MGAIQMALEAEKGKSAMMQVAIDAKDSEIANLKNELNERMEDIGRLTSELAAKRDELREKDEAMRHLHNAVVDLKGKGSLNFEFQRVFGPNMSQARVFNDVEELILSCLHGYNVSIIAYGEGESEGIIPRAVKFLFQSRNKLADLDWKFEFKASFIEVYNEEVYDLLGERKKLDVKMGSGTTCVVGLKYHEINAIDDIENILAVTDRTRSTAATKCNEQSSRSHAVFELTIQGHNKTSGASRHACLHLVDLAGSERVKESGAEGERFKEMTHINSALSNLQNCIRCQLNKNPHIPYRNSKLTMILRDSLGAGNSKTMVIVALNPAVTQIAETKRSLEFAQQMSMTKIGSAKKQEQ
;
A
#
# COMPACT_ATOMS: atom_id res chain seq x y z
N MET A 1 -9.98 67.79 79.93
CA MET A 1 -9.67 66.39 79.54
C MET A 1 -10.80 65.71 78.76
N GLY A 2 -12.10 65.86 79.12
CA GLY A 2 -13.20 65.16 78.43
C GLY A 2 -13.39 65.45 76.93
N ALA A 3 -13.17 66.68 76.46
CA ALA A 3 -13.36 67.04 75.04
C ALA A 3 -12.31 66.42 74.09
N ILE A 4 -11.05 66.28 74.55
CA ILE A 4 -9.96 65.67 73.77
C ILE A 4 -10.19 64.16 73.66
N GLN A 5 -10.66 63.52 74.73
CA GLN A 5 -11.01 62.09 74.74
C GLN A 5 -12.13 61.77 73.74
N MET A 6 -13.19 62.60 73.70
CA MET A 6 -14.29 62.44 72.73
C MET A 6 -13.83 62.63 71.29
N ALA A 7 -12.94 63.60 71.01
CA ALA A 7 -12.40 63.80 69.67
C ALA A 7 -11.55 62.60 69.21
N LEU A 8 -10.71 62.06 70.10
CA LEU A 8 -9.89 60.88 69.82
C LEU A 8 -10.74 59.64 69.56
N GLU A 9 -11.82 59.44 70.32
CA GLU A 9 -12.77 58.33 70.09
C GLU A 9 -13.53 58.48 68.78
N ALA A 10 -13.94 59.70 68.41
CA ALA A 10 -14.57 59.97 67.12
C ALA A 10 -13.62 59.71 65.94
N GLU A 11 -12.34 60.05 66.07
CA GLU A 11 -11.32 59.84 65.03
C GLU A 11 -10.93 58.36 64.90
N LYS A 12 -10.85 57.63 66.02
CA LYS A 12 -10.74 56.15 66.03
C LYS A 12 -11.95 55.50 65.36
N GLY A 13 -13.17 56.01 65.61
CA GLY A 13 -14.39 55.55 64.95
C GLY A 13 -14.35 55.75 63.43
N LYS A 14 -13.89 56.91 62.96
CA LYS A 14 -13.69 57.19 61.53
C LYS A 14 -12.63 56.28 60.90
N SER A 15 -11.51 56.06 61.58
CA SER A 15 -10.46 55.16 61.12
C SER A 15 -10.93 53.71 61.04
N ALA A 16 -11.70 53.24 62.02
CA ALA A 16 -12.31 51.91 62.00
C ALA A 16 -13.32 51.75 60.84
N MET A 17 -14.17 52.76 60.60
CA MET A 17 -15.09 52.75 59.45
C MET A 17 -14.35 52.75 58.11
N MET A 18 -13.24 53.48 58.00
CA MET A 18 -12.40 53.50 56.81
C MET A 18 -11.72 52.15 56.57
N GLN A 19 -11.26 51.46 57.62
CA GLN A 19 -10.69 50.12 57.51
C GLN A 19 -11.73 49.11 57.00
N VAL A 20 -12.95 49.14 57.54
CA VAL A 20 -14.04 48.28 57.05
C VAL A 20 -14.37 48.54 55.58
N ALA A 21 -14.31 49.79 55.12
CA ALA A 21 -14.51 50.13 53.71
C ALA A 21 -13.37 49.63 52.81
N ILE A 22 -12.13 49.66 53.29
CA ILE A 22 -10.96 49.11 52.58
C ILE A 22 -11.10 47.59 52.46
N ASP A 23 -11.39 46.90 53.57
CA ASP A 23 -11.54 45.43 53.58
C ASP A 23 -12.66 44.97 52.64
N ALA A 24 -13.77 45.71 52.58
CA ALA A 24 -14.86 45.46 51.63
C ALA A 24 -14.42 45.63 50.17
N LYS A 25 -13.59 46.65 49.87
CA LYS A 25 -13.04 46.88 48.53
C LYS A 25 -12.00 45.83 48.14
N ASP A 26 -11.18 45.37 49.08
CA ASP A 26 -10.21 44.31 48.84
C ASP A 26 -10.90 42.97 48.53
N SER A 27 -12.02 42.69 49.22
CA SER A 27 -12.85 41.51 48.90
C SER A 27 -13.49 41.62 47.52
N GLU A 28 -13.96 42.81 47.12
CA GLU A 28 -14.50 43.05 45.78
C GLU A 28 -13.43 42.88 44.69
N ILE A 29 -12.21 43.39 44.92
CA ILE A 29 -11.05 43.20 44.02
C ILE A 29 -10.67 41.73 43.89
N ALA A 30 -10.69 40.97 44.99
CA ALA A 30 -10.39 39.54 44.98
C ALA A 30 -11.41 38.76 44.13
N ASN A 31 -12.70 39.07 44.26
CA ASN A 31 -13.75 38.46 43.43
C ASN A 31 -13.58 38.79 41.95
N LEU A 32 -13.30 40.06 41.61
CA LEU A 32 -13.05 40.48 40.23
C LEU A 32 -11.81 39.79 39.62
N LYS A 33 -10.76 39.57 40.41
CA LYS A 33 -9.56 38.83 39.96
C LYS A 33 -9.88 37.37 39.65
N ASN A 34 -10.69 36.72 40.47
CA ASN A 34 -11.10 35.34 40.23
C ASN A 34 -11.94 35.23 38.96
N GLU A 35 -12.92 36.13 38.78
CA GLU A 35 -13.75 36.16 37.56
C GLU A 35 -12.91 36.44 36.30
N LEU A 36 -11.89 37.30 36.41
CA LEU A 36 -10.95 37.55 35.31
C LEU A 36 -10.13 36.30 34.94
N ASN A 37 -9.66 35.54 35.94
CA ASN A 37 -8.91 34.31 35.69
C ASN A 37 -9.76 33.23 35.01
N GLU A 38 -11.00 33.03 35.47
CA GLU A 38 -11.94 32.09 34.83
C GLU A 38 -12.20 32.49 33.37
N ARG A 39 -12.43 33.78 33.10
CA ARG A 39 -12.61 34.27 31.72
C ARG A 39 -11.37 34.08 30.85
N MET A 40 -10.17 34.21 31.41
CA MET A 40 -8.93 33.97 30.68
C MET A 40 -8.76 32.49 30.29
N GLU A 41 -9.11 31.56 31.18
CA GLU A 41 -9.11 30.13 30.88
C GLU A 41 -10.11 29.77 29.78
N ASP A 42 -11.32 30.33 29.84
CA ASP A 42 -12.34 30.15 28.80
C ASP A 42 -11.88 30.69 27.44
N ILE A 43 -11.23 31.86 27.41
CA ILE A 43 -10.61 32.41 26.19
C ILE A 43 -9.55 31.45 25.65
N GLY A 44 -8.72 30.87 26.52
CA GLY A 44 -7.71 29.89 26.13
C GLY A 44 -8.34 28.66 25.47
N ARG A 45 -9.40 28.09 26.08
CA ARG A 45 -10.14 26.95 25.52
C ARG A 45 -10.75 27.28 24.17
N LEU A 46 -11.49 28.40 24.07
CA LEU A 46 -12.13 28.84 22.83
C LEU A 46 -11.11 29.10 21.71
N THR A 47 -9.94 29.63 22.04
CA THR A 47 -8.87 29.85 21.05
C THR A 47 -8.35 28.53 20.49
N SER A 48 -8.20 27.50 21.33
CA SER A 48 -7.79 26.17 20.90
C SER A 48 -8.85 25.49 20.03
N GLU A 49 -10.13 25.58 20.42
CA GLU A 49 -11.25 25.06 19.61
C GLU A 49 -11.36 25.76 18.25
N LEU A 50 -11.15 27.09 18.22
CA LEU A 50 -11.20 27.87 16.98
C LEU A 50 -10.03 27.54 16.05
N ALA A 51 -8.85 27.24 16.60
CA ALA A 51 -7.72 26.72 15.83
C ALA A 51 -8.04 25.35 15.21
N ALA A 52 -8.58 24.41 15.99
CA ALA A 52 -8.99 23.10 15.48
C ALA A 52 -10.06 23.20 14.39
N LYS A 53 -11.07 24.07 14.57
CA LYS A 53 -12.10 24.32 13.55
C LYS A 53 -11.54 24.96 12.30
N ARG A 54 -10.53 25.82 12.42
CA ARG A 54 -9.85 26.44 11.27
C ARG A 54 -9.08 25.40 10.45
N ASP A 55 -8.43 24.46 11.11
CA ASP A 55 -7.74 23.35 10.46
C ASP A 55 -8.73 22.41 9.75
N GLU A 56 -9.84 22.04 10.39
CA GLU A 56 -10.92 21.27 9.76
C GLU A 56 -11.49 21.99 8.51
N LEU A 57 -11.67 23.31 8.59
CA LEU A 57 -12.18 24.10 7.46
C LEU A 57 -11.19 24.12 6.30
N ARG A 58 -9.89 24.21 6.61
CA ARG A 58 -8.83 24.17 5.61
C ARG A 58 -8.78 22.83 4.89
N GLU A 59 -8.89 21.70 5.59
CA GLU A 59 -8.97 20.38 4.97
C GLU A 59 -10.18 20.26 4.02
N LYS A 60 -11.34 20.80 4.44
CA LYS A 60 -12.55 20.83 3.60
C LYS A 60 -12.38 21.70 2.36
N ASP A 61 -11.74 22.86 2.49
CA ASP A 61 -11.45 23.75 1.37
C ASP A 61 -10.48 23.11 0.36
N GLU A 62 -9.46 22.41 0.85
CA GLU A 62 -8.54 21.64 0.01
C GLU A 62 -9.29 20.53 -0.74
N ALA A 63 -10.12 19.74 -0.04
CA ALA A 63 -10.96 18.71 -0.67
C ALA A 63 -11.94 19.30 -1.71
N MET A 64 -12.53 20.46 -1.43
CA MET A 64 -13.45 21.13 -2.34
C MET A 64 -12.74 21.65 -3.60
N ARG A 65 -11.50 22.14 -3.47
CA ARG A 65 -10.65 22.51 -4.62
C ARG A 65 -10.30 21.30 -5.48
N HIS A 66 -9.94 20.18 -4.85
CA HIS A 66 -9.69 18.93 -5.58
C HIS A 66 -10.93 18.47 -6.34
N LEU A 67 -12.10 18.51 -5.71
CA LEU A 67 -13.37 18.20 -6.35
C LEU A 67 -13.69 19.15 -7.52
N HIS A 68 -13.50 20.45 -7.33
CA HIS A 68 -13.73 21.44 -8.37
C HIS A 68 -12.83 21.20 -9.58
N ASN A 69 -11.53 20.98 -9.36
CA ASN A 69 -10.58 20.68 -10.44
C ASN A 69 -10.93 19.38 -11.16
N ALA A 70 -11.30 18.33 -10.43
CA ALA A 70 -11.75 17.06 -11.01
C ALA A 70 -13.01 17.25 -11.88
N VAL A 71 -14.00 18.00 -11.39
CA VAL A 71 -15.24 18.28 -12.14
C VAL A 71 -14.98 19.15 -13.37
N VAL A 72 -14.10 20.14 -13.27
CA VAL A 72 -13.70 20.98 -14.42
C VAL A 72 -12.97 20.14 -15.47
N ASP A 73 -12.05 19.27 -15.05
CA ASP A 73 -11.34 18.34 -15.95
C ASP A 73 -12.30 17.37 -16.65
N LEU A 74 -13.35 16.91 -15.96
CA LEU A 74 -14.39 16.05 -16.52
C LEU A 74 -15.36 16.80 -17.44
N LYS A 75 -15.68 18.07 -17.15
CA LYS A 75 -16.58 18.89 -17.99
C LYS A 75 -15.93 19.35 -19.30
N GLY A 76 -14.60 19.44 -19.35
CA GLY A 76 -13.85 19.90 -20.52
C GLY A 76 -13.36 18.79 -21.47
N LYS A 77 -13.36 17.53 -21.03
CA LYS A 77 -12.91 16.38 -21.84
C LYS A 77 -14.11 15.47 -22.10
N GLY A 78 -14.35 15.12 -23.36
CA GLY A 78 -15.35 14.11 -23.71
C GLY A 78 -15.13 12.81 -22.93
N SER A 79 -16.17 11.97 -22.85
CA SER A 79 -16.09 10.65 -22.21
C SER A 79 -14.81 9.92 -22.60
N LEU A 80 -13.98 9.56 -21.61
CA LEU A 80 -12.82 8.70 -21.81
C LEU A 80 -13.27 7.25 -21.77
N ASN A 81 -13.07 6.52 -22.87
CA ASN A 81 -13.45 5.12 -22.96
C ASN A 81 -12.19 4.26 -22.85
N PHE A 82 -12.25 3.26 -21.96
CA PHE A 82 -11.21 2.25 -21.79
C PHE A 82 -11.81 0.86 -22.04
N GLU A 83 -11.06 0.01 -22.73
CA GLU A 83 -11.47 -1.36 -23.06
C GLU A 83 -10.49 -2.35 -22.43
N PHE A 84 -11.03 -3.38 -21.77
CA PHE A 84 -10.27 -4.43 -21.09
C PHE A 84 -10.90 -5.79 -21.38
N GLN A 85 -10.15 -6.89 -21.20
CA GLN A 85 -10.72 -8.24 -21.39
C GLN A 85 -11.88 -8.52 -20.43
N ARG A 86 -11.84 -7.94 -19.23
CA ARG A 86 -12.83 -8.13 -18.18
C ARG A 86 -12.90 -6.90 -17.29
N VAL A 87 -14.11 -6.50 -16.89
CA VAL A 87 -14.33 -5.42 -15.92
C VAL A 87 -15.19 -5.98 -14.79
N PHE A 88 -14.71 -5.84 -13.56
CA PHE A 88 -15.42 -6.32 -12.39
C PHE A 88 -16.20 -5.18 -11.71
N GLY A 89 -17.51 -5.37 -11.54
CA GLY A 89 -18.35 -4.42 -10.82
C GLY A 89 -18.12 -4.46 -9.30
N PRO A 90 -18.49 -3.40 -8.56
CA PRO A 90 -18.20 -3.26 -7.12
C PRO A 90 -18.88 -4.34 -6.26
N ASN A 91 -19.93 -4.98 -6.76
CA ASN A 91 -20.68 -6.01 -6.03
C ASN A 91 -20.16 -7.44 -6.30
N MET A 92 -19.05 -7.60 -7.03
CA MET A 92 -18.50 -8.93 -7.29
C MET A 92 -17.65 -9.44 -6.14
N SER A 93 -17.95 -10.66 -5.70
CA SER A 93 -17.19 -11.35 -4.66
C SER A 93 -15.78 -11.72 -5.15
N GLN A 94 -14.81 -11.77 -4.23
CA GLN A 94 -13.46 -12.24 -4.51
C GLN A 94 -13.41 -13.64 -5.14
N ALA A 95 -14.31 -14.54 -4.74
CA ALA A 95 -14.40 -15.87 -5.33
C ALA A 95 -14.72 -15.81 -6.84
N ARG A 96 -15.63 -14.91 -7.25
CA ARG A 96 -15.97 -14.71 -8.67
C ARG A 96 -14.80 -14.11 -9.46
N VAL A 97 -14.06 -13.17 -8.87
CA VAL A 97 -12.83 -12.63 -9.49
C VAL A 97 -11.81 -13.75 -9.68
N PHE A 98 -11.60 -14.56 -8.64
CA PHE A 98 -10.64 -15.67 -8.66
C PHE A 98 -10.96 -16.73 -9.72
N ASN A 99 -12.24 -17.03 -9.98
CA ASN A 99 -12.63 -17.99 -11.03
C ASN A 99 -12.07 -17.62 -12.42
N ASP A 100 -11.97 -16.33 -12.75
CA ASP A 100 -11.40 -15.86 -14.02
C ASP A 100 -9.85 -15.97 -14.03
N VAL A 101 -9.23 -16.23 -12.88
CA VAL A 101 -7.77 -16.37 -12.67
C VAL A 101 -7.34 -17.85 -12.56
N GLU A 102 -8.24 -18.74 -12.14
CA GLU A 102 -7.98 -20.17 -11.88
C GLU A 102 -7.32 -20.89 -13.05
N GLU A 103 -7.83 -20.71 -14.28
CA GLU A 103 -7.30 -21.39 -15.47
C GLU A 103 -5.85 -20.97 -15.77
N LEU A 104 -5.55 -19.69 -15.54
CA LEU A 104 -4.21 -19.17 -15.69
C LEU A 104 -3.27 -19.81 -14.66
N ILE A 105 -3.67 -19.86 -13.37
CA ILE A 105 -2.89 -20.51 -12.30
C ILE A 105 -2.70 -22.00 -12.58
N LEU A 106 -3.73 -22.69 -13.07
CA LEU A 106 -3.66 -24.12 -13.40
C LEU A 106 -2.57 -24.44 -14.43
N SER A 107 -2.29 -23.49 -15.33
CA SER A 107 -1.22 -23.62 -16.34
C SER A 107 0.16 -23.90 -15.72
N CYS A 108 0.38 -23.54 -14.45
CA CYS A 108 1.62 -23.89 -13.75
C CYS A 108 1.83 -25.40 -13.61
N LEU A 109 0.76 -26.17 -13.34
CA LEU A 109 0.85 -27.64 -13.27
C LEU A 109 1.12 -28.28 -14.64
N HIS A 110 0.93 -27.52 -15.72
CA HIS A 110 1.28 -27.90 -17.08
C HIS A 110 2.69 -27.46 -17.48
N GLY A 111 3.46 -26.83 -16.59
CA GLY A 111 4.85 -26.40 -16.85
C GLY A 111 4.98 -25.03 -17.51
N TYR A 112 3.99 -24.15 -17.35
CA TYR A 112 4.08 -22.76 -17.80
C TYR A 112 4.34 -21.83 -16.62
N ASN A 113 5.27 -20.91 -16.76
CA ASN A 113 5.39 -19.83 -15.77
C ASN A 113 4.18 -18.91 -15.89
N VAL A 114 3.74 -18.40 -14.74
CA VAL A 114 2.58 -17.52 -14.63
C VAL A 114 2.94 -16.35 -13.74
N SER A 115 2.46 -15.17 -14.09
CA SER A 115 2.63 -13.97 -13.27
C SER A 115 1.31 -13.23 -13.17
N ILE A 116 0.86 -12.96 -11.96
CA ILE A 116 -0.34 -12.18 -11.68
C ILE A 116 0.11 -10.94 -10.93
N ILE A 117 -0.14 -9.78 -11.52
CA ILE A 117 0.26 -8.49 -10.97
C ILE A 117 -1.00 -7.77 -10.53
N ALA A 118 -1.15 -7.58 -9.22
CA ALA A 118 -2.17 -6.75 -8.63
C ALA A 118 -1.64 -5.30 -8.52
N TYR A 119 -2.47 -4.34 -8.92
CA TYR A 119 -2.16 -2.92 -8.89
C TYR A 119 -3.37 -2.14 -8.36
N GLY A 120 -3.16 -1.32 -7.33
CA GLY A 120 -4.20 -0.57 -6.63
C GLY A 120 -4.59 -1.18 -5.29
N GLU A 121 -5.21 -0.38 -4.43
CA GLU A 121 -5.59 -0.79 -3.07
C GLU A 121 -6.81 -1.72 -3.08
N GLY A 122 -6.67 -2.91 -2.48
CA GLY A 122 -7.75 -3.89 -2.33
C GLY A 122 -7.93 -4.32 -0.88
N GLU A 123 -9.18 -4.36 -0.41
CA GLU A 123 -9.53 -4.80 0.94
C GLU A 123 -9.89 -6.31 0.94
N SER A 124 -9.16 -7.09 1.75
CA SER A 124 -9.46 -8.48 2.19
C SER A 124 -9.09 -9.68 1.28
N GLU A 125 -8.81 -10.79 1.97
CA GLU A 125 -8.38 -12.14 1.51
C GLU A 125 -7.76 -12.22 0.12
N GLY A 126 -6.42 -12.18 0.09
CA GLY A 126 -5.65 -12.08 -1.15
C GLY A 126 -5.75 -13.29 -2.09
N ILE A 127 -5.25 -13.08 -3.30
CA ILE A 127 -5.14 -14.10 -4.35
C ILE A 127 -4.22 -15.25 -3.92
N ILE A 128 -3.22 -14.99 -3.08
CA ILE A 128 -2.19 -15.95 -2.64
C ILE A 128 -2.78 -17.21 -1.98
N PRO A 129 -3.52 -17.14 -0.85
CA PRO A 129 -4.05 -18.33 -0.21
C PRO A 129 -5.02 -19.11 -1.13
N ARG A 130 -5.81 -18.41 -1.95
CA ARG A 130 -6.74 -19.01 -2.92
C ARG A 130 -5.99 -19.76 -4.02
N ALA A 131 -4.94 -19.16 -4.59
CA ALA A 131 -4.11 -19.74 -5.63
C ALA A 131 -3.42 -21.03 -5.16
N VAL A 132 -2.80 -20.99 -3.98
CA VAL A 132 -2.09 -22.14 -3.43
C VAL A 132 -3.07 -23.27 -3.09
N LYS A 133 -4.18 -22.97 -2.41
CA LYS A 133 -5.24 -23.95 -2.11
C LYS A 133 -5.77 -24.62 -3.37
N PHE A 134 -6.03 -23.85 -4.42
CA PHE A 134 -6.49 -24.34 -5.72
C PHE A 134 -5.45 -25.27 -6.38
N LEU A 135 -4.16 -24.90 -6.35
CA LEU A 135 -3.08 -25.73 -6.88
C LEU A 135 -2.92 -27.05 -6.11
N PHE A 136 -3.06 -27.04 -4.79
CA PHE A 136 -3.05 -28.26 -3.98
C PHE A 136 -4.19 -29.22 -4.36
N GLN A 137 -5.41 -28.69 -4.47
CA GLN A 137 -6.57 -29.49 -4.89
C GLN A 137 -6.38 -30.05 -6.31
N SER A 138 -5.83 -29.24 -7.22
CA SER A 138 -5.58 -29.63 -8.61
C SER A 138 -4.46 -30.66 -8.75
N ARG A 139 -3.37 -30.52 -7.97
CA ARG A 139 -2.30 -31.52 -7.83
C ARG A 139 -2.85 -32.88 -7.41
N ASN A 140 -3.75 -32.91 -6.42
CA ASN A 140 -4.30 -34.15 -5.91
C ASN A 140 -5.12 -34.89 -6.98
N LYS A 141 -5.85 -34.18 -7.84
CA LYS A 141 -6.55 -34.77 -8.99
C LYS A 141 -5.60 -35.34 -10.04
N LEU A 142 -4.41 -34.76 -10.20
CA LEU A 142 -3.39 -35.26 -11.12
C LEU A 142 -2.60 -36.45 -10.55
N ALA A 143 -2.69 -36.72 -9.25
CA ALA A 143 -2.06 -37.88 -8.64
C ALA A 143 -2.62 -39.20 -9.18
N ASP A 144 -3.91 -39.22 -9.54
CA ASP A 144 -4.58 -40.36 -10.21
C ASP A 144 -3.98 -40.66 -11.59
N LEU A 145 -3.23 -39.72 -12.18
CA LEU A 145 -2.52 -39.84 -13.44
C LEU A 145 -1.00 -40.01 -13.26
N ASP A 146 -0.56 -40.52 -12.10
CA ASP A 146 0.84 -40.77 -11.74
C ASP A 146 1.74 -39.52 -11.66
N TRP A 147 1.17 -38.33 -11.58
CA TRP A 147 1.94 -37.12 -11.32
C TRP A 147 2.23 -36.94 -9.83
N LYS A 148 3.48 -36.60 -9.51
CA LYS A 148 3.90 -36.08 -8.21
C LYS A 148 4.37 -34.65 -8.38
N PHE A 149 3.93 -33.76 -7.50
CA PHE A 149 4.34 -32.36 -7.51
C PHE A 149 4.94 -31.95 -6.17
N GLU A 150 6.01 -31.18 -6.22
CA GLU A 150 6.70 -30.53 -5.10
C GLU A 150 6.58 -29.02 -5.25
N PHE A 151 6.22 -28.36 -4.15
CA PHE A 151 6.01 -26.92 -4.09
C PHE A 151 6.99 -26.28 -3.11
N LYS A 152 7.60 -25.16 -3.53
CA LYS A 152 8.48 -24.35 -2.69
C LYS A 152 8.07 -22.89 -2.83
N ALA A 153 7.97 -22.15 -1.74
CA ALA A 153 7.64 -20.74 -1.77
C ALA A 153 8.75 -19.85 -1.20
N SER A 154 8.83 -18.65 -1.76
CA SER A 154 9.61 -17.54 -1.23
C SER A 154 8.75 -16.27 -1.22
N PHE A 155 9.14 -15.30 -0.41
CA PHE A 155 8.40 -14.04 -0.31
C PHE A 155 9.37 -12.86 -0.24
N ILE A 156 9.31 -12.01 -1.25
CA ILE A 156 10.20 -10.88 -1.44
C ILE A 156 9.46 -9.57 -1.18
N GLU A 157 10.10 -8.65 -0.47
CA GLU A 157 9.71 -7.24 -0.38
C GLU A 157 10.70 -6.38 -1.18
N VAL A 158 10.19 -5.52 -2.06
CA VAL A 158 10.96 -4.44 -2.68
C VAL A 158 10.55 -3.15 -2.01
N TYR A 159 11.45 -2.56 -1.23
CA TYR A 159 11.23 -1.32 -0.50
C TYR A 159 12.44 -0.42 -0.68
N ASN A 160 12.20 0.84 -1.08
CA ASN A 160 13.25 1.84 -1.24
C ASN A 160 14.39 1.39 -2.20
N GLU A 161 14.05 0.76 -3.33
CA GLU A 161 15.00 0.15 -4.29
C GLU A 161 15.94 -0.93 -3.72
N GLU A 162 15.59 -1.47 -2.56
CA GLU A 162 16.28 -2.58 -1.92
C GLU A 162 15.36 -3.80 -1.83
N VAL A 163 15.97 -4.98 -1.81
CA VAL A 163 15.25 -6.26 -1.83
C VAL A 163 15.45 -6.97 -0.51
N TYR A 164 14.36 -7.44 0.09
CA TYR A 164 14.35 -8.09 1.39
C TYR A 164 13.60 -9.42 1.33
N ASP A 165 14.12 -10.42 2.04
CA ASP A 165 13.48 -11.73 2.21
C ASP A 165 12.53 -11.71 3.42
N LEU A 166 11.22 -11.74 3.19
CA LEU A 166 10.22 -11.68 4.26
C LEU A 166 10.13 -12.98 5.09
N LEU A 167 10.60 -14.11 4.54
CA LEU A 167 10.70 -15.39 5.26
C LEU A 167 12.06 -15.57 5.94
N GLY A 168 13.05 -14.79 5.51
CA GLY A 168 14.40 -14.73 6.06
C GLY A 168 14.63 -13.57 7.03
N GLU A 169 13.64 -13.22 7.87
CA GLU A 169 13.75 -12.13 8.87
C GLU A 169 14.05 -10.75 8.26
N ARG A 170 13.50 -10.48 7.07
CA ARG A 170 13.74 -9.24 6.31
C ARG A 170 15.22 -8.99 6.00
N LYS A 171 15.98 -10.07 5.74
CA LYS A 171 17.38 -9.96 5.33
C LYS A 171 17.47 -9.26 3.97
N LYS A 172 18.33 -8.25 3.87
CA LYS A 172 18.65 -7.58 2.61
C LYS A 172 19.37 -8.54 1.66
N LEU A 173 18.90 -8.64 0.42
CA LEU A 173 19.43 -9.51 -0.63
C LEU A 173 19.84 -8.73 -1.89
N ASP A 174 20.78 -9.30 -2.64
CA ASP A 174 21.24 -8.75 -3.90
C ASP A 174 20.53 -9.41 -5.10
N VAL A 175 20.10 -8.58 -6.05
CA VAL A 175 19.56 -9.04 -7.34
C VAL A 175 20.67 -9.04 -8.39
N LYS A 176 20.91 -10.20 -9.00
CA LYS A 176 21.84 -10.36 -10.13
C LYS A 176 21.05 -10.67 -11.41
N MET A 177 21.37 -9.95 -12.48
CA MET A 177 20.87 -10.25 -13.84
C MET A 177 21.99 -10.84 -14.69
N GLY A 178 21.88 -12.14 -14.99
CA GLY A 178 22.78 -12.89 -15.87
C GLY A 178 22.40 -12.79 -17.35
N SER A 179 22.99 -13.66 -18.18
CA SER A 179 22.80 -13.76 -19.63
C SER A 179 21.46 -14.40 -20.03
N GLY A 180 20.37 -14.05 -19.36
CA GLY A 180 19.03 -14.55 -19.70
C GLY A 180 18.05 -14.66 -18.54
N THR A 181 18.52 -14.75 -17.30
CA THR A 181 17.69 -14.91 -16.10
C THR A 181 18.07 -13.94 -14.99
N THR A 182 17.07 -13.50 -14.23
CA THR A 182 17.27 -12.76 -12.97
C THR A 182 17.30 -13.74 -11.81
N CYS A 183 18.21 -13.56 -10.87
CA CYS A 183 18.29 -14.36 -9.65
C CYS A 183 18.49 -13.44 -8.43
N VAL A 184 17.75 -13.73 -7.36
CA VAL A 184 17.90 -13.09 -6.06
C VAL A 184 18.81 -13.97 -5.21
N VAL A 185 20.01 -13.50 -4.93
CA VAL A 185 21.05 -14.31 -4.29
C VAL A 185 20.75 -14.49 -2.81
N GLY A 186 20.66 -15.74 -2.37
CA GLY A 186 20.44 -16.08 -0.95
C GLY A 186 18.98 -16.02 -0.51
N LEU A 187 18.03 -15.98 -1.46
CA LEU A 187 16.60 -16.09 -1.20
C LEU A 187 16.27 -17.45 -0.58
N LYS A 188 15.56 -17.46 0.56
CA LYS A 188 15.11 -18.70 1.19
C LYS A 188 13.84 -19.23 0.52
N TYR A 189 13.80 -20.55 0.38
CA TYR A 189 12.64 -21.27 -0.11
C TYR A 189 12.14 -22.21 0.98
N HIS A 190 10.84 -22.17 1.25
CA HIS A 190 10.16 -23.02 2.19
C HIS A 190 9.33 -24.06 1.44
N GLU A 191 9.49 -25.33 1.80
CA GLU A 191 8.69 -26.41 1.23
C GLU A 191 7.24 -26.31 1.71
N ILE A 192 6.30 -26.52 0.80
CA ILE A 192 4.87 -26.47 1.10
C ILE A 192 4.31 -27.87 0.89
N ASN A 193 3.99 -28.53 1.99
CA ASN A 193 3.49 -29.89 2.03
C ASN A 193 2.00 -29.95 2.36
N ALA A 194 1.50 -28.96 3.09
CA ALA A 194 0.10 -28.80 3.48
C ALA A 194 -0.39 -27.35 3.24
N ILE A 195 -1.72 -27.17 3.29
CA ILE A 195 -2.33 -25.83 3.20
C ILE A 195 -1.91 -24.97 4.40
N ASP A 196 -1.80 -25.57 5.59
CA ASP A 196 -1.38 -24.92 6.84
C ASP A 196 0.02 -24.29 6.73
N ASP A 197 0.91 -24.84 5.90
CA ASP A 197 2.23 -24.25 5.63
C ASP A 197 2.11 -22.86 4.99
N ILE A 198 1.07 -22.64 4.17
CA ILE A 198 0.82 -21.34 3.56
C ILE A 198 0.28 -20.33 4.57
N GLU A 199 -0.59 -20.76 5.47
CA GLU A 199 -1.10 -19.90 6.53
C GLU A 199 0.04 -19.46 7.45
N ASN A 200 0.98 -20.38 7.75
CA ASN A 200 2.19 -20.07 8.48
C ASN A 200 3.11 -19.09 7.74
N ILE A 201 3.33 -19.30 6.43
CA ILE A 201 4.12 -18.40 5.58
C ILE A 201 3.52 -16.98 5.58
N LEU A 202 2.21 -16.87 5.40
CA LEU A 202 1.51 -15.58 5.44
C LEU A 202 1.60 -14.93 6.82
N ALA A 203 1.39 -15.69 7.90
CA ALA A 203 1.49 -15.17 9.27
C ALA A 203 2.91 -14.67 9.62
N VAL A 204 3.95 -15.40 9.19
CA VAL A 204 5.35 -14.97 9.32
C VAL A 204 5.58 -13.69 8.52
N THR A 205 5.08 -13.63 7.28
CA THR A 205 5.22 -12.47 6.39
C THR A 205 4.57 -11.23 7.01
N ASP A 206 3.33 -11.35 7.51
CA ASP A 206 2.60 -10.26 8.16
C ASP A 206 3.30 -9.79 9.43
N ARG A 207 3.87 -10.70 10.23
CA ARG A 207 4.67 -10.34 11.40
C ARG A 207 5.95 -9.61 11.01
N THR A 208 6.66 -10.08 10.00
CA THR A 208 7.88 -9.43 9.47
C THR A 208 7.57 -8.03 8.93
N ARG A 209 6.45 -7.85 8.22
CA ARG A 209 6.01 -6.53 7.76
C ARG A 209 5.56 -5.62 8.92
N SER A 210 4.80 -6.16 9.88
CA SER A 210 4.29 -5.40 11.03
C SER A 210 5.42 -4.89 11.93
N THR A 211 6.41 -5.74 12.23
CA THR A 211 7.58 -5.36 13.03
C THR A 211 8.42 -4.27 12.36
N ALA A 212 8.48 -4.26 11.03
CA ALA A 212 9.10 -3.17 10.27
C ALA A 212 8.25 -1.89 10.33
N ALA A 213 6.91 -2.00 10.19
CA ALA A 213 5.97 -0.89 10.23
C ALA A 213 5.91 -0.18 11.59
N THR A 214 6.09 -0.89 12.72
CA THR A 214 6.19 -0.24 14.05
C THR A 214 7.43 0.64 14.22
N LYS A 215 8.46 0.51 13.36
CA LYS A 215 9.65 1.38 13.36
C LYS A 215 9.53 2.56 12.39
N CYS A 216 8.67 2.46 11.36
CA CYS A 216 8.32 3.53 10.41
C CYS A 216 6.91 3.26 9.88
N ASN A 217 5.95 4.16 10.15
CA ASN A 217 4.51 4.09 9.79
C ASN A 217 4.11 3.23 8.57
N GLU A 218 2.92 2.61 8.67
CA GLU A 218 2.07 2.07 7.59
C GLU A 218 2.81 1.70 6.27
N GLN A 219 3.68 0.70 6.39
CA GLN A 219 4.61 0.28 5.34
C GLN A 219 3.93 -0.53 4.22
N SER A 220 2.70 -1.03 4.42
CA SER A 220 2.05 -1.96 3.49
C SER A 220 1.66 -1.33 2.16
N SER A 221 1.29 -0.05 2.15
CA SER A 221 1.01 0.73 0.92
C SER A 221 2.29 1.18 0.21
N ARG A 222 3.46 1.00 0.84
CA ARG A 222 4.74 1.62 0.45
C ARG A 222 5.82 0.63 0.03
N SER A 223 5.54 -0.66 0.08
CA SER A 223 6.45 -1.68 -0.39
C SER A 223 5.76 -2.61 -1.39
N HIS A 224 6.49 -3.01 -2.43
CA HIS A 224 6.00 -4.01 -3.37
C HIS A 224 6.29 -5.39 -2.79
N ALA A 225 5.33 -6.30 -2.91
CA ALA A 225 5.44 -7.67 -2.46
C ALA A 225 5.46 -8.61 -3.67
N VAL A 226 6.36 -9.58 -3.67
CA VAL A 226 6.42 -10.65 -4.68
C VAL A 226 6.43 -11.98 -3.96
N PHE A 227 5.32 -12.70 -4.03
CA PHE A 227 5.25 -14.10 -3.63
C PHE A 227 5.62 -14.96 -4.83
N GLU A 228 6.60 -15.84 -4.66
CA GLU A 228 7.02 -16.80 -5.68
C GLU A 228 6.72 -18.21 -5.19
N LEU A 229 6.04 -18.98 -6.04
CA LEU A 229 5.79 -20.41 -5.85
C LEU A 229 6.46 -21.19 -6.98
N THR A 230 7.54 -21.88 -6.65
CA THR A 230 8.22 -22.83 -7.52
C THR A 230 7.50 -24.18 -7.49
N ILE A 231 7.22 -24.71 -8.66
CA ILE A 231 6.48 -25.96 -8.87
C ILE A 231 7.35 -26.91 -9.68
N GLN A 232 7.56 -28.12 -9.16
CA GLN A 232 8.25 -29.20 -9.84
C GLN A 232 7.32 -30.40 -9.91
N GLY A 233 7.13 -30.96 -11.11
CA GLY A 233 6.25 -32.09 -11.36
C GLY A 233 6.99 -33.23 -12.04
N HIS A 234 6.74 -34.45 -11.62
CA HIS A 234 7.29 -35.66 -12.23
C HIS A 234 6.20 -36.70 -12.42
N ASN A 235 6.07 -37.25 -13.62
CA ASN A 235 5.16 -38.36 -13.91
C ASN A 235 5.92 -39.69 -13.87
N LYS A 236 5.48 -40.61 -13.00
CA LYS A 236 6.18 -41.88 -12.81
C LYS A 236 6.08 -42.82 -14.02
N THR A 237 4.96 -42.76 -14.75
CA THR A 237 4.64 -43.71 -15.81
C THR A 237 5.22 -43.28 -17.14
N SER A 238 5.14 -42.00 -17.47
CA SER A 238 5.74 -41.46 -18.70
C SER A 238 7.17 -40.96 -18.53
N GLY A 239 7.65 -40.79 -17.30
CA GLY A 239 8.94 -40.17 -16.99
C GLY A 239 8.98 -38.66 -17.22
N ALA A 240 7.89 -38.04 -17.68
CA ALA A 240 7.85 -36.63 -18.02
C ALA A 240 8.06 -35.73 -16.79
N SER A 241 8.87 -34.68 -16.96
CA SER A 241 9.14 -33.68 -15.93
C SER A 241 8.61 -32.31 -16.33
N ARG A 242 8.07 -31.56 -15.36
CA ARG A 242 7.52 -30.21 -15.54
C ARG A 242 8.10 -29.28 -14.51
N HIS A 243 8.39 -28.05 -14.92
CA HIS A 243 8.83 -26.99 -14.02
C HIS A 243 8.03 -25.71 -14.29
N ALA A 244 7.66 -24.98 -13.24
CA ALA A 244 7.01 -23.68 -13.39
C ALA A 244 7.25 -22.80 -12.17
N CYS A 245 7.26 -21.49 -12.37
CA CYS A 245 7.14 -20.50 -11.30
C CYS A 245 5.83 -19.72 -11.45
N LEU A 246 5.10 -19.59 -10.34
CA LEU A 246 3.98 -18.67 -10.19
C LEU A 246 4.44 -17.46 -9.39
N HIS A 247 4.39 -16.28 -10.00
CA HIS A 247 4.60 -15.01 -9.31
C HIS A 247 3.27 -14.33 -9.02
N LEU A 248 3.00 -14.04 -7.75
CA LEU A 248 1.88 -13.22 -7.31
C LEU A 248 2.47 -11.92 -6.77
N VAL A 249 2.26 -10.84 -7.51
CA VAL A 249 2.89 -9.54 -7.28
C VAL A 249 1.84 -8.58 -6.76
N ASP A 250 2.12 -7.96 -5.64
CA ASP A 250 1.33 -6.89 -5.04
C ASP A 250 2.12 -5.58 -5.16
N LEU A 251 1.63 -4.66 -5.97
CA LEU A 251 2.29 -3.38 -6.20
C LEU A 251 1.81 -2.35 -5.19
N ALA A 252 2.76 -1.67 -4.53
CA ALA A 252 2.52 -0.49 -3.71
C ALA A 252 1.64 0.56 -4.42
N GLY A 253 1.04 1.42 -3.62
CA GLY A 253 0.23 2.54 -4.09
C GLY A 253 1.00 3.45 -5.05
N SER A 254 0.28 4.02 -6.01
CA SER A 254 0.79 4.88 -7.07
C SER A 254 0.51 6.36 -6.83
N GLU A 255 0.09 6.71 -5.61
CA GLU A 255 -0.19 8.08 -5.22
C GLU A 255 1.04 8.98 -5.40
N ARG A 256 0.77 10.18 -5.93
CA ARG A 256 1.85 11.13 -6.24
C ARG A 256 2.38 11.76 -4.96
N VAL A 257 3.71 11.85 -4.88
CA VAL A 257 4.43 12.57 -3.83
C VAL A 257 3.96 14.02 -3.65
N LYS A 258 3.49 14.67 -4.72
CA LYS A 258 2.97 16.04 -4.68
C LYS A 258 1.57 16.16 -4.07
N GLU A 259 0.78 15.10 -4.15
CA GLU A 259 -0.60 15.03 -3.65
C GLU A 259 -0.63 14.55 -2.19
N SER A 260 0.45 13.92 -1.71
CA SER A 260 0.56 13.38 -0.35
C SER A 260 1.04 14.39 0.71
N GLY A 261 1.51 15.57 0.31
CA GLY A 261 2.05 16.58 1.23
C GLY A 261 3.31 16.14 1.99
N ALA A 262 4.03 15.12 1.50
CA ALA A 262 5.19 14.57 2.20
C ALA A 262 6.43 15.49 2.09
N GLU A 263 7.12 15.69 3.21
CA GLU A 263 8.36 16.48 3.30
C GLU A 263 9.54 15.64 3.82
N GLY A 264 10.77 16.09 3.56
CA GLY A 264 11.99 15.48 4.09
C GLY A 264 12.23 14.03 3.64
N GLU A 265 12.50 13.13 4.59
CA GLU A 265 12.79 11.71 4.30
C GLU A 265 11.58 10.97 3.72
N ARG A 266 10.35 11.33 4.11
CA ARG A 266 9.12 10.75 3.52
C ARG A 266 8.97 11.10 2.03
N PHE A 267 9.41 12.30 1.63
CA PHE A 267 9.41 12.69 0.22
C PHE A 267 10.38 11.84 -0.62
N LYS A 268 11.58 11.57 -0.08
CA LYS A 268 12.58 10.69 -0.73
C LYS A 268 12.05 9.26 -0.85
N GLU A 269 11.44 8.73 0.22
CA GLU A 269 10.82 7.40 0.26
C GLU A 269 9.74 7.25 -0.82
N MET A 270 8.75 8.16 -0.86
CA MET A 270 7.69 8.13 -1.88
C MET A 270 8.23 8.34 -3.31
N THR A 271 9.34 9.06 -3.46
CA THR A 271 10.01 9.20 -4.76
C THR A 271 10.58 7.87 -5.22
N HIS A 272 11.18 7.07 -4.33
CA HIS A 272 11.70 5.75 -4.68
C HIS A 272 10.60 4.72 -4.97
N ILE A 273 9.50 4.73 -4.23
CA ILE A 273 8.35 3.85 -4.49
C ILE A 273 7.78 4.13 -5.89
N ASN A 274 7.53 5.41 -6.17
CA ASN A 274 7.05 5.83 -7.48
C ASN A 274 8.09 5.61 -8.60
N SER A 275 9.39 5.60 -8.27
CA SER A 275 10.46 5.29 -9.23
C SER A 275 10.35 3.86 -9.74
N ALA A 276 10.10 2.89 -8.87
CA ALA A 276 9.93 1.49 -9.27
C ALA A 276 8.74 1.33 -10.24
N LEU A 277 7.59 1.92 -9.93
CA LEU A 277 6.40 1.91 -10.80
C LEU A 277 6.63 2.67 -12.12
N SER A 278 7.30 3.83 -12.07
CA SER A 278 7.64 4.60 -13.27
C SER A 278 8.58 3.83 -14.20
N ASN A 279 9.56 3.11 -13.63
CA ASN A 279 10.45 2.25 -14.40
C ASN A 279 9.73 1.04 -14.98
N LEU A 280 8.75 0.48 -14.24
CA LEU A 280 7.87 -0.57 -14.73
C LEU A 280 7.09 -0.10 -15.97
N GLN A 281 6.42 1.04 -15.87
CA GLN A 281 5.72 1.71 -16.98
C GLN A 281 6.65 1.97 -18.16
N ASN A 282 7.88 2.42 -17.89
CA ASN A 282 8.86 2.68 -18.94
C ASN A 282 9.27 1.38 -19.67
N CYS A 283 9.45 0.26 -18.96
CA CYS A 283 9.74 -1.03 -19.58
C CYS A 283 8.62 -1.46 -20.54
N ILE A 284 7.36 -1.35 -20.09
CA ILE A 284 6.16 -1.68 -20.86
C ILE A 284 6.08 -0.81 -22.11
N ARG A 285 6.28 0.52 -21.97
CA ARG A 285 6.28 1.47 -23.09
C ARG A 285 7.40 1.16 -24.09
N CYS A 286 8.60 0.85 -23.62
CA CYS A 286 9.70 0.44 -24.51
C CYS A 286 9.34 -0.83 -25.29
N GLN A 287 8.63 -1.77 -24.66
CA GLN A 287 8.20 -3.00 -25.31
C GLN A 287 7.08 -2.77 -26.34
N LEU A 288 6.10 -1.93 -26.02
CA LEU A 288 5.06 -1.48 -26.96
C LEU A 288 5.67 -0.84 -28.22
N ASN A 289 6.66 0.02 -28.02
CA ASN A 289 7.35 0.72 -29.09
C ASN A 289 8.38 -0.15 -29.83
N LYS A 290 8.55 -1.42 -29.42
CA LYS A 290 9.54 -2.37 -29.95
C LYS A 290 10.96 -1.81 -29.92
N ASN A 291 11.29 -1.08 -28.85
CA ASN A 291 12.65 -0.59 -28.66
C ASN A 291 13.62 -1.77 -28.57
N PRO A 292 14.83 -1.67 -29.16
CA PRO A 292 15.81 -2.76 -29.15
C PRO A 292 16.34 -3.05 -27.74
N HIS A 293 16.31 -2.06 -26.86
CA HIS A 293 16.72 -2.18 -25.46
C HIS A 293 15.55 -1.83 -24.54
N ILE A 294 15.23 -2.74 -23.62
CA ILE A 294 14.24 -2.54 -22.56
C ILE A 294 14.99 -2.37 -21.23
N PRO A 295 14.78 -1.27 -20.49
CA PRO A 295 15.61 -0.88 -19.36
C PRO A 295 15.23 -1.61 -18.05
N TYR A 296 15.16 -2.95 -18.07
CA TYR A 296 14.84 -3.76 -16.89
C TYR A 296 15.78 -3.54 -15.69
N ARG A 297 17.01 -3.05 -15.95
CA ARG A 297 18.04 -2.78 -14.93
C ARG A 297 17.77 -1.51 -14.10
N ASN A 298 16.81 -0.67 -14.51
CA ASN A 298 16.60 0.63 -13.87
C ASN A 298 15.98 0.56 -12.47
N SER A 299 15.31 -0.55 -12.13
CA SER A 299 14.80 -0.79 -10.77
C SER A 299 14.94 -2.25 -10.38
N LYS A 300 15.05 -2.53 -9.08
CA LYS A 300 15.07 -3.92 -8.59
C LYS A 300 13.77 -4.66 -8.90
N LEU A 301 12.64 -3.96 -8.85
CA LEU A 301 11.34 -4.50 -9.20
C LEU A 301 11.31 -4.96 -10.67
N THR A 302 11.74 -4.11 -11.61
CA THR A 302 11.78 -4.47 -13.03
C THR A 302 12.80 -5.57 -13.35
N MET A 303 13.87 -5.70 -12.55
CA MET A 303 14.79 -6.82 -12.66
C MET A 303 14.10 -8.13 -12.28
N ILE A 304 13.41 -8.17 -11.13
CA ILE A 304 12.69 -9.34 -10.63
C ILE A 304 11.56 -9.73 -11.60
N LEU A 305 10.78 -8.76 -12.06
CA LEU A 305 9.62 -8.98 -12.94
C LEU A 305 9.99 -9.08 -14.42
N ARG A 306 11.27 -9.06 -14.79
CA ARG A 306 11.72 -9.06 -16.19
C ARG A 306 11.05 -10.16 -17.02
N ASP A 307 10.98 -11.36 -16.47
CA ASP A 307 10.44 -12.51 -17.18
C ASP A 307 8.91 -12.44 -17.30
N SER A 308 8.24 -11.83 -16.31
CA SER A 308 6.80 -11.55 -16.28
C SER A 308 6.39 -10.46 -17.28
N LEU A 309 7.26 -9.49 -17.56
CA LEU A 309 6.94 -8.34 -18.42
C LEU A 309 7.14 -8.63 -19.91
N GLY A 310 7.63 -9.81 -20.26
CA GLY A 310 7.68 -10.33 -21.62
C GLY A 310 9.06 -10.41 -22.27
N ALA A 311 10.13 -10.20 -21.51
CA ALA A 311 11.45 -10.69 -21.90
C ALA A 311 11.61 -12.21 -21.68
N GLY A 312 10.72 -12.81 -20.89
CA GLY A 312 10.77 -14.21 -20.51
C GLY A 312 9.58 -15.02 -21.02
N ASN A 313 9.62 -16.29 -20.65
CA ASN A 313 8.61 -17.26 -20.95
C ASN A 313 7.58 -17.33 -19.79
N SER A 314 6.59 -16.42 -19.78
CA SER A 314 5.54 -16.39 -18.75
C SER A 314 4.20 -15.95 -19.33
N LYS A 315 3.10 -16.55 -18.86
CA LYS A 315 1.75 -16.01 -19.05
C LYS A 315 1.50 -14.95 -17.98
N THR A 316 1.11 -13.74 -18.37
CA THR A 316 0.98 -12.62 -17.43
C THR A 316 -0.43 -12.05 -17.45
N MET A 317 -1.00 -11.85 -16.26
CA MET A 317 -2.26 -11.15 -16.04
C MET A 317 -2.03 -9.97 -15.11
N VAL A 318 -2.66 -8.85 -15.41
CA VAL A 318 -2.66 -7.66 -14.55
C VAL A 318 -4.08 -7.44 -14.06
N ILE A 319 -4.25 -7.34 -12.75
CA ILE A 319 -5.52 -7.06 -12.08
C ILE A 319 -5.38 -5.65 -11.49
N VAL A 320 -6.28 -4.75 -11.90
CA VAL A 320 -6.27 -3.37 -11.44
C VAL A 320 -7.47 -3.10 -10.56
N ALA A 321 -7.23 -2.77 -9.30
CA ALA A 321 -8.24 -2.30 -8.36
C ALA A 321 -8.42 -0.79 -8.53
N LEU A 322 -9.67 -0.34 -8.60
CA LEU A 322 -10.03 1.06 -8.83
C LEU A 322 -10.91 1.56 -7.70
N ASN A 323 -10.67 2.80 -7.28
CA ASN A 323 -11.49 3.46 -6.27
C ASN A 323 -12.44 4.47 -6.94
N PRO A 324 -13.77 4.26 -6.88
CA PRO A 324 -14.74 5.14 -7.54
C PRO A 324 -14.91 6.50 -6.85
N ALA A 325 -14.25 6.75 -5.71
CA ALA A 325 -14.31 8.02 -5.01
C ALA A 325 -13.85 9.17 -5.92
N VAL A 326 -14.58 10.29 -5.89
CA VAL A 326 -14.27 11.45 -6.74
C VAL A 326 -12.91 12.06 -6.42
N THR A 327 -12.49 11.98 -5.17
CA THR A 327 -11.14 12.38 -4.71
C THR A 327 -10.03 11.54 -5.35
N GLN A 328 -10.34 10.32 -5.81
CA GLN A 328 -9.40 9.36 -6.40
C GLN A 328 -9.49 9.27 -7.92
N ILE A 329 -10.22 10.18 -8.58
CA ILE A 329 -10.46 10.06 -10.03
C ILE A 329 -9.17 10.21 -10.86
N ALA A 330 -8.25 11.06 -10.40
CA ALA A 330 -6.96 11.26 -11.06
C ALA A 330 -6.13 9.97 -11.01
N GLU A 331 -6.15 9.26 -9.88
CA GLU A 331 -5.44 8.00 -9.68
C GLU A 331 -6.10 6.85 -10.44
N THR A 332 -7.43 6.78 -10.40
CA THR A 332 -8.22 5.84 -11.19
C THR A 332 -7.90 5.97 -12.68
N LYS A 333 -7.81 7.20 -13.19
CA LYS A 333 -7.43 7.46 -14.58
C LYS A 333 -6.02 6.95 -14.88
N ARG A 334 -5.04 7.21 -14.02
CA ARG A 334 -3.65 6.73 -14.19
C ARG A 334 -3.60 5.20 -14.20
N SER A 335 -4.35 4.56 -13.31
CA SER A 335 -4.47 3.10 -13.21
C SER A 335 -5.07 2.49 -14.48
N LEU A 336 -6.11 3.12 -15.05
CA LEU A 336 -6.72 2.73 -16.32
C LEU A 336 -5.77 2.89 -17.51
N GLU A 337 -5.03 4.00 -17.58
CA GLU A 337 -4.01 4.24 -18.62
C GLU A 337 -2.89 3.18 -18.54
N PHE A 338 -2.43 2.84 -17.33
CA PHE A 338 -1.46 1.76 -17.11
C PHE A 338 -1.97 0.41 -17.58
N ALA A 339 -3.18 0.03 -17.17
CA ALA A 339 -3.81 -1.24 -17.56
C ALA A 339 -3.96 -1.35 -19.10
N GLN A 340 -4.33 -0.24 -19.75
CA GLN A 340 -4.50 -0.20 -21.20
C GLN A 340 -3.15 -0.40 -21.93
N GLN A 341 -2.08 0.25 -21.46
CA GLN A 341 -0.73 0.04 -22.00
C GLN A 341 -0.27 -1.41 -21.83
N MET A 342 -0.49 -2.01 -20.66
CA MET A 342 -0.21 -3.42 -20.42
C MET A 342 -0.98 -4.33 -21.37
N SER A 343 -2.28 -4.09 -21.55
CA SER A 343 -3.12 -4.91 -22.44
C SER A 343 -2.70 -4.83 -23.92
N MET A 344 -2.12 -3.70 -24.35
CA MET A 344 -1.61 -3.54 -25.72
C MET A 344 -0.23 -4.17 -25.92
N THR A 345 0.45 -4.53 -24.84
CA THR A 345 1.83 -5.04 -24.90
C THR A 345 1.81 -6.48 -25.39
N LYS A 346 2.51 -6.73 -26.51
CA LYS A 346 2.72 -8.11 -27.00
C LYS A 346 3.77 -8.78 -26.13
N ILE A 347 3.30 -9.50 -25.12
CA ILE A 347 4.09 -10.48 -24.37
C ILE A 347 4.16 -11.72 -25.27
N GLY A 348 5.37 -12.24 -25.53
CA GLY A 348 5.54 -13.41 -26.41
C GLY A 348 4.76 -14.64 -25.93
N SER A 349 4.60 -15.65 -26.78
CA SER A 349 3.90 -16.87 -26.39
C SER A 349 4.67 -17.64 -25.31
N ALA A 350 3.99 -17.96 -24.21
CA ALA A 350 4.56 -18.82 -23.19
C ALA A 350 4.83 -20.23 -23.77
N LYS A 351 6.07 -20.68 -23.63
CA LYS A 351 6.57 -22.02 -23.91
C LYS A 351 6.47 -22.90 -22.66
N LYS A 352 6.31 -24.19 -22.87
CA LYS A 352 6.32 -25.18 -21.80
C LYS A 352 7.76 -25.44 -21.36
N GLN A 353 8.00 -25.49 -20.05
CA GLN A 353 9.29 -25.89 -19.48
C GLN A 353 9.23 -27.40 -19.24
N GLU A 354 9.84 -28.16 -20.15
CA GLU A 354 10.02 -29.61 -20.04
C GLU A 354 11.51 -29.91 -20.05
N GLN A 355 11.93 -30.90 -19.26
CA GLN A 355 13.25 -31.51 -19.33
C GLN A 355 13.11 -32.97 -19.74
#